data_AF-A0A2S6TRT5-F1
#
_entry.id   AF-A0A2S6TRT5-F1
#
_cell.length_a   1.000
_cell.length_b   1.000
_cell.length_c   1.000
_cell.angle_alpha   90.00
_cell.angle_beta   90.00
_cell.angle_gamma   90.00
#
_symmetry.space_group_name_H-M   'P 1'
#
loop_
_entity.id
_entity.type
_entity.pdbx_description
1 polymer ?
#
loop_
_entity_poly.entity_id
_entity_poly.type
_entity_poly.pdbx_seq_one_letter_code
_entity_poly.pdbx_strand_id
1 'polypeptide(L)'
;TIGEDGLVTALFENGDIRPVFKIPIATFPNPSGLGQNTGNIFTQTDFSGLFFLRTGGTGGAGKVQNSVLESSTVDIAKEFTNMITTQRAFSASAKILSTADEMLDELVRVKR
;
A
#
# COMPACT_ATOMS: atom_id res chain seq x y z
N THR A 1 8.95 -27.53 -5.47
CA THR A 1 8.37 -26.68 -4.41
C THR A 1 9.17 -25.39 -4.30
N ILE A 2 8.70 -24.38 -3.56
CA ILE A 2 9.45 -23.13 -3.37
C ILE A 2 9.90 -23.07 -1.90
N GLY A 3 11.22 -22.92 -1.69
CA GLY A 3 11.83 -22.77 -0.36
C GLY A 3 11.79 -21.34 0.15
N GLU A 4 12.09 -21.15 1.45
CA GLU A 4 12.06 -19.83 2.12
C GLU A 4 13.02 -18.79 1.52
N ASP A 5 14.07 -19.27 0.88
CA ASP A 5 15.10 -18.47 0.21
C ASP A 5 14.73 -18.09 -1.23
N GLY A 6 13.53 -18.48 -1.69
CA GLY A 6 13.04 -18.27 -3.05
C GLY A 6 13.55 -19.32 -4.05
N LEU A 7 14.18 -20.40 -3.60
CA LEU A 7 14.67 -21.47 -4.47
C LEU A 7 13.52 -22.39 -4.91
N VAL A 8 13.34 -22.48 -6.22
CA VAL A 8 12.34 -23.31 -6.89
C VAL A 8 12.97 -24.65 -7.21
N THR A 9 12.47 -25.71 -6.59
CA THR A 9 12.82 -27.10 -6.90
C THR A 9 11.77 -27.74 -7.79
N ALA A 10 12.21 -28.56 -8.76
CA ALA A 10 11.34 -29.44 -9.51
C ALA A 10 11.63 -30.90 -9.12
N LEU A 11 10.57 -31.69 -9.03
CA LEU A 11 10.64 -33.15 -8.92
C LEU A 11 10.56 -33.71 -10.33
N PHE A 12 11.60 -34.42 -10.75
CA PHE A 12 11.65 -35.07 -12.06
C PHE A 12 11.07 -36.48 -11.98
N GLU A 13 10.66 -37.03 -13.11
CA GLU A 13 10.03 -38.37 -13.20
C GLU A 13 10.94 -39.50 -12.71
N ASN A 14 12.26 -39.26 -12.69
CA ASN A 14 13.26 -40.19 -12.15
C ASN A 14 13.39 -40.11 -10.60
N GLY A 15 12.59 -39.29 -9.92
CA GLY A 15 12.64 -39.09 -8.47
C GLY A 15 13.68 -38.08 -8.00
N ASP A 16 14.49 -37.49 -8.90
CA ASP A 16 15.45 -36.47 -8.54
C ASP A 16 14.75 -35.14 -8.21
N ILE A 17 15.19 -34.49 -7.14
CA ILE A 17 14.83 -33.11 -6.84
C ILE A 17 15.99 -32.23 -7.26
N ARG A 18 15.79 -31.34 -8.25
CA ARG A 18 16.83 -30.39 -8.67
C ARG A 18 16.36 -28.94 -8.49
N PRO A 19 17.27 -28.04 -8.08
CA PRO A 19 17.02 -26.61 -8.13
C PRO A 19 16.93 -26.16 -9.59
N VAL A 20 15.82 -25.53 -9.97
CA VAL A 20 15.59 -25.08 -11.35
C VAL A 20 15.79 -23.58 -11.47
N PHE A 21 15.33 -22.83 -10.46
CA PHE A 21 15.39 -21.38 -10.49
C PHE A 21 15.45 -20.80 -9.08
N LYS A 22 15.89 -19.54 -8.96
CA LYS A 22 15.84 -18.80 -7.70
C LYS A 22 15.20 -17.43 -7.94
N ILE A 23 14.12 -17.16 -7.22
CA ILE A 23 13.36 -15.91 -7.35
C ILE A 23 14.13 -14.79 -6.64
N PRO A 24 14.59 -13.75 -7.36
CA PRO A 24 15.20 -12.59 -6.73
C PRO A 24 14.13 -11.67 -6.15
N ILE A 25 14.42 -11.06 -5.00
CA ILE A 25 13.59 -10.03 -4.37
C ILE A 25 14.26 -8.68 -4.59
N ALA A 26 13.54 -7.72 -5.16
CA ALA A 26 14.00 -6.34 -5.28
C ALA A 26 13.71 -5.58 -3.98
N THR A 27 14.74 -5.03 -3.34
CA THR A 27 14.59 -4.13 -2.20
C THR A 27 14.94 -2.70 -2.60
N PHE A 28 14.20 -1.74 -2.05
CA PHE A 28 14.39 -0.31 -2.30
C PHE A 28 14.76 0.38 -0.99
N PRO A 29 15.69 1.35 -1.00
CA PRO A 29 15.99 2.16 0.18
C PRO A 29 14.77 2.90 0.74
N ASN A 30 13.88 3.39 -0.13
CA ASN A 30 12.67 4.10 0.26
C ASN A 30 11.43 3.51 -0.44
N PRO A 31 10.73 2.55 0.19
CA PRO A 31 9.51 1.96 -0.37
C PRO A 31 8.38 2.98 -0.58
N SER A 32 8.26 3.99 0.29
CA SER A 32 7.23 5.03 0.17
C SER A 32 7.46 5.98 -1.00
N GLY A 33 8.68 6.00 -1.56
CA GLY A 33 8.99 6.76 -2.77
C GLY A 33 8.57 6.06 -4.05
N LEU A 34 8.13 4.80 -4.01
CA LEU A 34 7.74 4.05 -5.20
C LEU A 34 6.50 4.67 -5.86
N GLY A 35 6.51 4.74 -7.18
CA GLY A 35 5.37 5.17 -7.96
C GLY A 35 4.33 4.06 -7.98
N GLN A 36 3.13 4.33 -7.47
CA GLN A 36 2.03 3.38 -7.56
C GLN A 36 1.46 3.40 -8.97
N ASN A 37 1.42 2.24 -9.62
CA ASN A 37 0.75 2.04 -10.89
C ASN A 37 -0.59 1.31 -10.68
N THR A 38 -1.32 1.08 -11.77
CA THR A 38 -2.60 0.37 -11.74
C THR A 38 -2.47 -1.00 -11.06
N GLY A 39 -3.29 -1.23 -10.04
CA GLY A 39 -3.30 -2.46 -9.25
C GLY A 39 -2.26 -2.46 -8.12
N ASN A 40 -1.64 -3.62 -7.90
CA ASN A 40 -0.64 -3.83 -6.84
C ASN A 40 0.81 -3.71 -7.39
N ILE A 41 0.99 -3.01 -8.49
CA ILE A 41 2.28 -2.86 -9.17
C ILE A 41 2.90 -1.52 -8.78
N PHE A 42 4.18 -1.56 -8.44
CA PHE A 42 4.97 -0.39 -8.11
C PHE A 42 6.11 -0.23 -9.12
N THR A 43 6.43 1.02 -9.46
CA THR A 43 7.54 1.36 -10.34
C THR A 43 8.55 2.22 -9.61
N GLN A 44 9.81 1.98 -9.95
CA GLN A 44 10.93 2.75 -9.43
C GLN A 44 10.82 4.21 -9.85
N THR A 45 11.04 5.11 -8.89
CA THR A 45 11.16 6.56 -9.11
C THR A 45 12.48 7.06 -8.53
N ASP A 46 12.85 8.30 -8.86
CA ASP A 46 14.02 8.97 -8.29
C ASP A 46 13.96 9.05 -6.76
N PHE A 47 12.76 9.17 -6.18
CA PHE A 47 12.55 9.22 -4.71
C PHE A 47 12.69 7.85 -4.03
N SER A 48 12.48 6.76 -4.76
CA SER A 48 12.62 5.40 -4.23
C SER A 48 14.08 4.92 -4.16
N GLY A 49 14.96 5.52 -4.97
CA GLY A 49 16.34 5.10 -5.15
C GLY A 49 16.51 3.91 -6.10
N LEU A 50 17.75 3.39 -6.19
CA LEU A 50 18.06 2.20 -6.99
C LEU A 50 17.57 0.92 -6.31
N PHE A 51 17.07 -0.03 -7.10
CA PHE A 51 16.70 -1.35 -6.60
C PHE A 51 17.95 -2.20 -6.36
N PHE A 52 17.90 -3.03 -5.32
CA PHE A 52 18.90 -4.05 -5.05
C PHE A 52 18.24 -5.42 -5.12
N LEU A 53 18.72 -6.27 -6.03
CA LEU A 53 18.26 -7.66 -6.11
C LEU A 53 18.98 -8.48 -5.03
N ARG A 54 18.20 -9.13 -4.17
CA ARG A 54 18.69 -9.97 -3.07
C ARG A 54 17.95 -11.31 -3.09
N THR A 55 18.55 -12.32 -2.45
CA THR A 55 17.88 -13.59 -2.24
C THR A 55 16.96 -13.54 -1.02
N GLY A 56 15.91 -14.37 -0.99
CA GLY A 56 14.98 -14.42 0.14
C GLY A 56 15.71 -14.65 1.47
N GLY A 57 15.40 -13.84 2.48
CA GLY A 57 16.00 -13.90 3.81
C GLY A 57 17.43 -13.36 3.94
N THR A 58 18.00 -12.75 2.88
CA THR A 58 19.36 -12.19 2.91
C THR A 58 19.36 -10.68 2.76
N GLY A 59 20.21 -9.99 3.53
CA GLY A 59 20.37 -8.54 3.43
C GLY A 59 19.06 -7.75 3.59
N GLY A 60 18.25 -8.05 4.59
CA GLY A 60 17.00 -7.31 4.83
C GLY A 60 15.89 -7.56 3.80
N ALA A 61 16.08 -8.46 2.84
CA ALA A 61 14.97 -8.99 2.05
C ALA A 61 14.14 -9.95 2.90
N GLY A 62 12.81 -9.88 2.76
CA GLY A 62 11.88 -10.79 3.41
C GLY A 62 12.10 -12.25 3.00
N LYS A 63 11.51 -13.17 3.75
CA LYS A 63 11.47 -14.60 3.38
C LYS A 63 10.32 -14.84 2.42
N VAL A 64 10.51 -15.78 1.49
CA VAL A 64 9.43 -16.20 0.58
C VAL A 64 8.65 -17.33 1.24
N GLN A 65 7.34 -17.19 1.43
CA GLN A 65 6.52 -18.32 1.87
C GLN A 65 5.78 -18.91 0.66
N ASN A 66 5.83 -20.23 0.49
CA ASN A 66 5.08 -20.88 -0.59
C ASN A 66 3.62 -21.06 -0.18
N SER A 67 2.72 -21.08 -1.17
CA SER A 67 1.30 -21.41 -0.98
C SER A 67 0.54 -20.52 0.00
N VAL A 68 1.05 -19.31 0.27
CA VAL A 68 0.43 -18.29 1.13
C VAL A 68 0.24 -17.03 0.32
N LEU A 69 -0.90 -16.36 0.52
CA LEU A 69 -1.21 -15.05 -0.07
C LEU A 69 -1.15 -13.99 1.04
N GLU A 70 -0.41 -12.91 0.82
CA GLU A 70 -0.38 -11.79 1.76
C GLU A 70 -1.74 -11.09 1.80
N SER A 71 -2.34 -11.02 2.99
CA SER A 71 -3.59 -10.29 3.22
C SER A 71 -3.32 -8.80 3.37
N SER A 72 -4.30 -7.99 2.98
CA SER A 72 -4.25 -6.55 3.22
C SER A 72 -4.07 -6.26 4.70
N THR A 73 -3.15 -5.34 5.03
CA THR A 73 -2.95 -4.85 6.40
C THR A 73 -4.05 -3.86 6.85
N VAL A 74 -5.02 -3.57 5.98
CA VAL A 74 -6.07 -2.58 6.21
C VAL A 74 -7.17 -3.15 7.09
N ASP A 75 -7.48 -2.46 8.19
CA ASP A 75 -8.66 -2.74 9.02
C ASP A 75 -9.86 -1.92 8.54
N ILE A 76 -10.83 -2.63 7.97
CA ILE A 76 -12.04 -2.05 7.40
C ILE A 76 -12.83 -1.24 8.45
N ALA A 77 -12.92 -1.69 9.70
CA ALA A 77 -13.69 -0.99 10.74
C ALA A 77 -13.05 0.37 11.08
N LYS A 78 -11.71 0.41 11.11
CA LYS A 78 -10.95 1.64 11.33
C LYS A 78 -11.07 2.60 10.15
N GLU A 79 -10.96 2.09 8.92
CA GLU A 79 -11.09 2.92 7.72
C GLU A 79 -12.50 3.51 7.58
N PHE A 80 -13.56 2.75 7.90
CA PHE A 80 -14.91 3.30 7.93
C PHE A 80 -15.07 4.39 8.99
N THR A 81 -14.48 4.20 10.18
CA THR A 81 -14.54 5.23 11.24
C THR A 81 -13.81 6.49 10.82
N ASN A 82 -12.65 6.37 10.17
CA ASN A 82 -11.91 7.49 9.60
C ASN A 82 -12.76 8.22 8.54
N MET A 83 -13.37 7.48 7.60
CA MET A 83 -14.25 8.04 6.59
C MET A 83 -15.43 8.80 7.20
N ILE A 84 -16.11 8.22 8.19
CA ILE A 84 -17.24 8.86 8.88
C ILE A 84 -16.78 10.13 9.60
N THR A 85 -15.60 10.11 10.21
CA THR A 85 -15.04 11.27 10.90
C THR A 85 -14.73 12.39 9.91
N THR A 86 -14.09 12.07 8.79
CA THR A 86 -13.81 13.03 7.71
C THR A 86 -15.09 13.60 7.11
N GLN A 87 -16.12 12.78 6.88
CA GLN A 87 -17.42 13.24 6.39
C GLN A 87 -18.14 14.14 7.40
N ARG A 88 -18.13 13.79 8.69
CA ARG A 88 -18.73 14.63 9.74
C ARG A 88 -18.00 15.96 9.87
N ALA A 89 -16.67 15.96 9.78
CA ALA A 89 -15.88 17.19 9.76
C ALA A 89 -16.28 18.08 8.57
N PHE A 90 -16.39 17.50 7.36
CA PHE A 90 -16.85 18.22 6.19
C PHE A 90 -18.27 18.80 6.36
N SER A 91 -19.23 18.02 6.83
CA SER A 91 -20.60 18.49 7.07
C SER A 91 -20.68 19.57 8.15
N ALA A 92 -19.86 19.48 9.20
CA ALA A 92 -19.76 20.52 10.22
C ALA A 92 -19.19 21.81 9.63
N SER A 93 -18.11 21.74 8.84
CA SER A 93 -17.55 22.89 8.14
C SER A 93 -18.55 23.51 7.16
N ALA A 94 -19.30 22.69 6.43
CA ALA A 94 -20.34 23.17 5.51
C ALA A 94 -21.48 23.87 6.27
N LYS A 95 -21.88 23.35 7.45
CA LYS A 95 -22.92 24.00 8.26
C LYS A 95 -22.44 25.33 8.83
N ILE A 96 -21.20 25.40 9.32
CA ILE A 96 -20.58 26.66 9.78
C ILE A 96 -20.59 27.69 8.66
N LEU A 97 -20.21 27.29 7.44
CA LEU A 97 -20.24 28.18 6.28
C LEU A 97 -21.66 28.69 6.00
N SER A 98 -22.65 27.80 5.95
CA SER A 98 -24.05 28.21 5.72
C SER A 98 -24.57 29.20 6.75
N THR A 99 -24.24 29.00 8.03
CA THR A 99 -24.64 29.93 9.09
C THR A 99 -23.91 31.27 9.01
N ALA A 100 -22.66 31.27 8.55
CA ALA A 100 -21.93 32.51 8.30
C ALA A 100 -22.56 33.30 7.15
N ASP A 101 -22.95 32.62 6.06
CA ASP A 101 -23.64 33.23 4.92
C ASP A 101 -25.02 33.78 5.31
N GLU A 102 -25.80 33.03 6.10
CA GLU A 102 -27.09 33.50 6.65
C GLU A 102 -26.93 34.77 7.51
N MET A 103 -25.90 34.83 8.36
CA MET A 103 -25.61 36.04 9.17
C MET A 103 -25.17 37.21 8.29
N LEU A 104 -24.36 36.98 7.26
CA LEU A 104 -23.93 38.03 6.33
C LEU A 104 -25.13 38.61 5.56
N ASP A 105 -26.05 37.77 5.11
CA ASP A 105 -27.24 38.22 4.40
C ASP A 105 -28.17 39.06 5.30
N GLU A 106 -28.37 38.64 6.56
CA GLU A 106 -29.15 39.42 7.54
C GLU A 106 -28.49 40.77 7.84
N LEU A 107 -27.15 40.83 7.98
CA LEU A 107 -26.41 42.09 8.16
C LEU A 107 -26.58 43.04 6.98
N VAL A 108 -26.58 42.54 5.75
CA VAL A 108 -26.83 43.34 4.54
C VAL A 108 -28.27 43.86 4.55
N ARG A 109 -29.24 43.07 5.00
CA ARG A 109 -30.65 43.45 5.05
C ARG A 109 -30.96 44.54 6.08
N VAL A 110 -30.28 44.53 7.23
CA VAL A 110 -30.42 45.55 8.30
C VAL A 110 -29.84 46.91 7.91
N LYS A 111 -28.91 46.96 6.94
CA LYS A 111 -28.31 48.21 6.46
C LYS A 111 -29.24 49.01 5.50
N ARG A 112 -30.36 48.43 5.07
CA ARG A 112 -31.38 49.09 4.24
C ARG A 112 -32.46 49.74 5.09
#